data_AF-A0A4Y2F3P7-F1
#
_entry.id   AF-A0A4Y2F3P7-F1
#
_cell.length_a   1.000
_cell.length_b   1.000
_cell.length_c   1.000
_cell.angle_alpha   90.00
_cell.angle_beta   90.00
_cell.angle_gamma   90.00
#
_symmetry.space_group_name_H-M   'P 1'
#
loop_
_entity.id
_entity.type
_entity.pdbx_description
1 polymer ?
#
loop_
_entity_poly.entity_id
_entity_poly.type
_entity_poly.pdbx_seq_one_letter_code
_entity_poly.pdbx_strand_id
1 'polypeptide(L)'
;MEWNNELIMEFLDPYDLEPMIWNPQNEHHKDRNHVYDAWKRIQSSLSIDFSLKVLKKKKENLMATYRKLAMTVRNSTTELECTKYTSQNGLHTKKWPHFCILYIHQGELKLLR
;
A
#
# COMPACT_ATOMS: atom_id res chain seq x y z
N MET A 1 14.93 -13.61 -3.92
CA MET A 1 15.36 -12.20 -3.81
C MET A 1 14.84 -11.64 -2.51
N GLU A 2 15.71 -11.02 -1.74
CA GLU A 2 15.39 -10.46 -0.43
C GLU A 2 14.98 -9.00 -0.57
N TRP A 3 13.83 -8.64 -0.02
CA TRP A 3 13.37 -7.26 0.03
C TRP A 3 13.81 -6.69 1.38
N ASN A 4 14.82 -5.83 1.38
CA ASN A 4 15.22 -5.10 2.57
C ASN A 4 14.31 -3.88 2.80
N ASN A 5 14.45 -3.23 3.95
CA ASN A 5 13.61 -2.09 4.30
C ASN A 5 13.80 -0.92 3.32
N GLU A 6 15.03 -0.63 2.89
CA GLU A 6 15.34 0.46 1.96
C GLU A 6 14.62 0.30 0.61
N LEU A 7 14.68 -0.89 0.00
CA LEU A 7 13.96 -1.22 -1.25
C LEU A 7 12.44 -1.16 -1.07
N ILE A 8 11.94 -1.47 0.14
CA ILE A 8 10.52 -1.31 0.44
C ILE A 8 10.15 0.16 0.49
N MET A 9 10.96 1.04 1.11
CA MET A 9 10.72 2.49 1.10
C MET A 9 10.71 3.02 -0.33
N GLU A 10 11.73 2.64 -1.11
CA GLU A 10 11.91 3.05 -2.50
C GLU A 10 10.74 2.61 -3.39
N PHE A 11 10.12 1.47 -3.08
CA PHE A 11 8.89 1.03 -3.74
C PHE A 11 7.66 1.84 -3.31
N LEU A 12 7.55 2.16 -2.02
CA LEU A 12 6.37 2.82 -1.46
C LEU A 12 6.26 4.28 -1.87
N ASP A 13 7.38 5.00 -2.01
CA ASP A 13 7.37 6.41 -2.39
C ASP A 13 6.70 6.70 -3.75
N PRO A 14 7.09 6.06 -4.88
CA PRO A 14 6.40 6.24 -6.15
C PRO A 14 5.01 5.57 -6.17
N TYR A 15 4.79 4.52 -5.36
CA TYR A 15 3.48 3.88 -5.27
C TYR A 15 2.40 4.79 -4.67
N ASP A 16 2.74 5.58 -3.65
CA ASP A 16 1.83 6.56 -3.04
C ASP A 16 1.38 7.63 -4.04
N LEU A 17 2.29 8.05 -4.92
CA LEU A 17 2.04 9.07 -5.95
C LEU A 17 1.15 8.60 -7.12
N GLU A 18 0.83 7.31 -7.19
CA GLU A 18 0.10 6.71 -8.30
C GLU A 18 -1.34 6.33 -7.90
N PRO A 19 -2.26 7.30 -7.72
CA PRO A 19 -3.62 7.04 -7.23
C PRO A 19 -4.42 6.14 -8.16
N MET A 20 -4.11 6.07 -9.45
CA MET A 20 -4.76 5.13 -10.36
C MET A 20 -4.52 3.66 -9.99
N ILE A 21 -3.45 3.32 -9.27
CA ILE A 21 -3.20 1.94 -8.83
C ILE A 21 -4.02 1.59 -7.58
N TRP A 22 -4.18 2.53 -6.66
CA TRP A 22 -4.69 2.24 -5.32
C TRP A 22 -6.01 2.89 -4.96
N ASN A 23 -6.35 4.03 -5.57
CA ASN A 23 -7.59 4.76 -5.29
C ASN A 23 -8.71 4.31 -6.24
N PRO A 24 -9.72 3.57 -5.78
CA PRO A 24 -10.84 3.16 -6.61
C PRO A 24 -11.78 4.29 -7.03
N GLN A 25 -11.65 5.47 -6.43
CA GLN A 25 -12.37 6.68 -6.86
C GLN A 25 -11.63 7.44 -7.98
N ASN A 26 -10.38 7.06 -8.27
CA ASN A 26 -9.67 7.65 -9.40
C ASN A 26 -10.32 7.16 -10.71
N GLU A 27 -10.61 8.09 -11.62
CA GLU A 27 -11.27 7.82 -12.90
C GLU A 27 -10.52 6.75 -13.72
N HIS A 28 -9.19 6.75 -13.66
CA HIS A 28 -8.31 5.84 -14.40
C HIS A 28 -8.04 4.52 -13.66
N HIS A 29 -8.62 4.30 -12.48
CA HIS A 29 -8.37 3.06 -11.70
C HIS A 29 -8.82 1.78 -12.43
N LYS A 30 -9.85 1.89 -13.27
CA LYS A 30 -10.38 0.77 -14.06
C LYS A 30 -9.72 0.66 -15.43
N ASP A 31 -8.93 1.67 -15.82
CA ASP A 31 -8.25 1.69 -17.11
C ASP A 31 -6.95 0.89 -17.04
N ARG A 32 -6.92 -0.21 -17.78
CA ARG A 32 -5.78 -1.14 -17.80
C ARG A 32 -4.51 -0.51 -18.35
N ASN A 33 -4.62 0.42 -19.29
CA ASN A 33 -3.47 1.07 -19.91
C ASN A 33 -2.84 2.06 -18.92
N HIS A 34 -3.65 2.92 -18.32
CA HIS A 34 -3.18 3.87 -17.32
C HIS A 34 -2.58 3.17 -16.10
N VAL A 35 -3.23 2.11 -15.62
CA VAL A 35 -2.70 1.29 -14.52
C VAL A 35 -1.38 0.62 -14.93
N TYR A 36 -1.27 0.10 -16.15
CA TYR A 36 -0.02 -0.49 -16.64
C TYR A 36 1.11 0.55 -16.70
N ASP A 37 0.81 1.75 -17.22
CA ASP A 37 1.78 2.84 -17.32
C ASP A 37 2.23 3.33 -15.93
N ALA A 38 1.32 3.37 -14.96
CA ALA A 38 1.68 3.66 -13.56
C ALA A 38 2.62 2.61 -12.97
N TRP A 39 2.36 1.33 -13.22
CA TRP A 39 3.26 0.26 -12.81
C TRP A 39 4.63 0.36 -13.51
N LYS A 40 4.64 0.79 -14.77
CA LYS A 40 5.88 1.07 -15.51
C LYS A 40 6.66 2.25 -14.93
N ARG A 41 5.99 3.34 -14.55
CA ARG A 41 6.63 4.48 -13.87
C ARG A 41 7.25 4.05 -12.55
N ILE A 42 6.55 3.26 -11.74
CA ILE A 42 7.12 2.68 -10.51
C ILE A 42 8.34 1.81 -10.83
N GLN A 43 8.25 0.91 -11.81
CA GLN A 43 9.37 0.06 -12.22
C GLN A 43 10.61 0.89 -12.60
N SER A 44 10.42 1.97 -13.37
CA SER A 44 11.51 2.83 -13.82
C SER A 44 12.10 3.72 -12.72
N SER A 45 11.36 3.99 -11.65
CA SER A 45 11.82 4.80 -10.51
C SER A 45 12.64 4.02 -9.50
N LEU A 46 12.70 2.69 -9.59
CA LEU A 46 13.44 1.83 -8.67
C LEU A 46 14.91 1.68 -9.09
N SER A 47 15.80 1.61 -8.12
CA SER A 47 17.24 1.37 -8.30
C SER A 47 17.54 -0.02 -8.87
N ILE A 48 16.61 -0.96 -8.73
CA ILE A 48 16.71 -2.32 -9.26
C ILE A 48 15.55 -2.57 -10.21
N ASP A 49 15.83 -3.17 -11.37
CA ASP A 49 14.79 -3.57 -12.28
C ASP A 49 14.03 -4.80 -11.74
N PHE A 50 12.73 -4.63 -11.56
CA PHE A 50 11.81 -5.68 -11.15
C PHE A 50 10.75 -5.89 -12.22
N SER A 51 10.47 -7.15 -12.55
CA SER A 51 9.29 -7.44 -13.38
C SER A 51 8.01 -6.93 -12.71
N LEU A 52 7.06 -6.43 -13.51
CA LEU A 52 5.77 -5.96 -13.00
C LEU A 52 5.03 -7.04 -12.19
N LYS A 53 5.25 -8.32 -12.50
CA LYS A 53 4.70 -9.46 -11.75
C LYS A 53 5.21 -9.47 -10.30
N VAL A 54 6.51 -9.22 -10.10
CA VAL A 54 7.14 -9.17 -8.78
C VAL A 54 6.65 -7.95 -7.99
N LEU A 55 6.56 -6.78 -8.63
CA LEU A 55 6.06 -5.55 -7.99
C LEU A 55 4.62 -5.69 -7.52
N LYS A 56 3.73 -6.23 -8.39
CA LYS A 56 2.34 -6.50 -8.03
C LYS A 56 2.24 -7.49 -6.87
N LYS A 57 3.04 -8.55 -6.89
CA LYS A 57 3.05 -9.54 -5.80
C LYS A 57 3.55 -8.94 -4.48
N LYS A 58 4.57 -8.08 -4.54
CA LYS A 58 5.09 -7.39 -3.35
C LYS A 58 4.03 -6.48 -2.74
N LYS A 59 3.33 -5.70 -3.57
CA LYS A 59 2.18 -4.89 -3.14
C LYS A 59 1.10 -5.74 -2.47
N GLU A 60 0.72 -6.88 -3.05
CA GLU A 60 -0.26 -7.78 -2.45
C GLU A 60 0.16 -8.27 -1.06
N ASN A 61 1.41 -8.70 -0.92
CA ASN A 61 1.95 -9.19 0.35
C ASN A 61 1.98 -8.07 1.41
N LEU A 62 2.43 -6.86 1.05
CA LEU A 62 2.44 -5.70 1.94
C LEU A 62 1.02 -5.37 2.42
N MET A 63 0.05 -5.33 1.50
CA MET A 63 -1.35 -5.02 1.83
C MET A 63 -2.00 -6.13 2.65
N ALA A 64 -1.67 -7.40 2.44
CA ALA A 64 -2.19 -8.51 3.24
C ALA A 64 -1.76 -8.41 4.71
N THR A 65 -0.46 -8.18 4.94
CA THR A 65 0.09 -7.95 6.28
C THR A 65 -0.54 -6.72 6.92
N TYR A 66 -0.68 -5.63 6.15
CA TYR A 66 -1.25 -4.39 6.64
C TYR A 66 -2.73 -4.52 7.03
N ARG A 67 -3.57 -5.16 6.20
CA ARG A 67 -4.98 -5.40 6.51
C ARG A 67 -5.15 -6.20 7.80
N LYS A 68 -4.33 -7.23 7.99
CA LYS A 68 -4.35 -8.04 9.21
C LYS A 68 -4.05 -7.19 10.44
N LEU A 69 -3.02 -6.34 10.36
CA LEU A 69 -2.67 -5.41 11.45
C LEU A 69 -3.77 -4.40 11.71
N ALA A 70 -4.36 -3.81 10.66
CA ALA A 70 -5.43 -2.84 10.79
C ALA A 70 -6.70 -3.45 11.42
N MET A 71 -7.02 -4.70 11.09
CA MET A 71 -8.10 -5.44 11.74
C MET A 71 -7.82 -5.69 13.22
N THR A 72 -6.57 -6.01 13.59
CA THR A 72 -6.18 -6.13 15.00
C THR A 72 -6.39 -4.81 15.72
N VAL A 73 -5.85 -3.70 15.21
CA VAL A 73 -5.98 -2.35 15.79
C VAL A 73 -7.44 -1.89 15.90
N ARG A 74 -8.32 -2.26 14.95
CA ARG A 74 -9.76 -1.95 15.05
C ARG A 74 -10.44 -2.69 16.19
N ASN A 75 -9.99 -3.91 16.48
CA ASN A 75 -10.59 -4.79 17.50
C ASN A 75 -10.02 -4.53 18.90
N SER A 76 -8.81 -3.99 19.01
CA SER A 76 -8.23 -3.51 20.26
C SER A 76 -8.51 -2.01 20.39
N THR A 77 -9.37 -1.61 21.32
CA THR A 77 -9.88 -0.24 21.61
C THR A 77 -8.81 0.80 21.99
N THR A 78 -7.62 0.76 21.41
CA THR A 78 -6.52 1.67 21.72
C THR A 78 -5.66 1.86 20.48
N GLU A 79 -5.65 3.10 19.95
CA GLU A 79 -4.68 3.64 18.98
C GLU A 79 -3.20 3.28 19.27
N LEU A 80 -2.92 2.82 20.49
CA LEU A 80 -1.61 2.46 21.02
C LEU A 80 -0.98 1.19 20.42
N GLU A 81 -1.73 0.31 19.76
CA GLU A 81 -1.12 -0.88 19.13
C GLU A 81 -0.51 -0.59 17.75
N CYS A 82 -1.11 0.35 17.00
CA CYS A 82 -0.53 0.81 15.74
C CYS A 82 0.83 1.49 15.99
N THR A 83 0.95 2.25 17.09
CA THR A 83 2.20 2.92 17.51
C THR A 83 3.26 1.95 18.04
N LYS A 84 2.92 0.82 18.65
CA LYS A 84 3.92 -0.19 19.06
C LYS A 84 4.61 -0.87 17.87
N TYR A 85 3.88 -1.17 16.79
CA TYR A 85 4.49 -1.70 15.56
C TYR A 85 5.32 -0.64 14.80
N THR A 86 4.95 0.63 14.96
CA THR A 86 5.69 1.81 14.48
C THR A 86 7.08 1.90 15.12
N SER A 87 7.22 1.47 16.38
CA SER A 87 8.47 1.48 17.14
C SER A 87 9.41 0.33 16.76
N GLN A 88 8.86 -0.82 16.35
CA GLN A 88 9.66 -1.99 15.93
C GLN A 88 10.16 -1.91 14.48
N ASN A 89 9.50 -1.13 13.61
CA ASN A 89 9.86 -0.95 12.19
C ASN A 89 10.12 0.53 11.87
N GLY A 90 10.91 1.18 12.73
CA GLY A 90 11.14 2.63 12.75
C GLY A 90 10.99 3.36 11.41
N LEU A 91 10.23 4.46 11.45
CA LEU A 91 10.07 5.56 10.49
C LEU A 91 8.79 5.67 9.61
N HIS A 92 7.84 4.73 9.59
CA HIS A 92 6.90 4.70 8.45
C HIS A 92 5.42 5.13 8.65
N THR A 93 5.05 5.98 9.61
CA THR A 93 3.60 6.27 9.86
C THR A 93 3.13 7.70 9.64
N LYS A 94 3.91 8.63 9.09
CA LYS A 94 3.34 9.94 8.73
C LYS A 94 2.55 9.95 7.41
N LYS A 95 2.80 9.02 6.48
CA LYS A 95 2.14 8.99 5.16
C LYS A 95 0.96 7.99 5.05
N TRP A 96 1.00 6.87 5.76
CA TRP A 96 0.11 5.72 5.52
C TRP A 96 -1.15 5.55 6.42
N PRO A 97 -1.37 6.26 7.54
CA PRO A 97 -2.63 6.14 8.30
C PRO A 97 -3.85 6.49 7.43
N HIS A 98 -3.70 7.46 6.54
CA HIS A 98 -4.75 7.90 5.62
C HIS A 98 -5.16 6.81 4.62
N PHE A 99 -4.21 5.99 4.18
CA PHE A 99 -4.47 4.86 3.27
C PHE A 99 -5.30 3.76 3.96
N CYS A 100 -5.10 3.55 5.26
CA CYS A 100 -5.92 2.65 6.09
C CYS A 100 -7.37 3.11 6.14
N ILE A 101 -7.59 4.38 6.48
CA ILE A 101 -8.93 4.95 6.66
C ILE A 101 -9.69 4.92 5.33
N LEU A 102 -9.05 5.33 4.23
CA LEU A 102 -9.67 5.29 2.91
C LEU A 102 -9.99 3.87 2.43
N TYR A 103 -9.07 2.92 2.62
CA TYR A 103 -9.27 1.54 2.13
C TYR A 103 -10.27 0.75 2.99
N ILE A 104 -10.30 0.96 4.32
CA ILE A 104 -11.28 0.34 5.21
C ILE A 104 -12.68 0.90 4.92
N HIS A 105 -12.83 2.22 4.82
CA HIS A 105 -14.12 2.82 4.45
C HIS A 105 -14.59 2.40 3.05
N GLN A 106 -13.70 2.25 2.07
CA GLN A 106 -14.05 1.78 0.73
C GLN A 106 -14.36 0.27 0.65
N GLY A 107 -13.73 -0.54 1.50
CA GLY A 107 -14.05 -1.97 1.64
C GLY A 107 -15.44 -2.20 2.25
N GLU A 108 -15.83 -1.37 3.23
CA GLU A 108 -17.15 -1.40 3.86
C GLU A 108 -18.26 -0.89 2.91
N LEU A 109 -17.98 0.09 2.06
CA LEU A 109 -18.93 0.58 1.03
C LEU A 109 -19.29 -0.47 -0.04
N LYS A 110 -18.47 -1.51 -0.23
CA LYS A 110 -18.77 -2.63 -1.16
C LYS A 110 -19.49 -3.81 -0.52
N LEU A 111 -19.52 -3.89 0.80
CA LEU A 111 -20.24 -4.94 1.54
C LEU A 111 -21.64 -4.50 2.00
N LEU A 112 -22.00 -3.23 1.77
CA LEU A 112 -23.32 -2.65 2.07
C LEU A 112 -24.22 -2.50 0.82
N ARG A 113 -23.99 -3.28 -0.24
CA ARG A 113 -24.92 -3.43 -1.36
C ARG A 113 -25.20 -4.88 -1.67
#